data_AF-A0A961EJA8-F1
#
_entry.id   AF-A0A961EJA8-F1
#
_cell.length_a   1.000
_cell.length_b   1.000
_cell.length_c   1.000
_cell.angle_alpha   90.00
_cell.angle_beta   90.00
_cell.angle_gamma   90.00
#
_symmetry.space_group_name_H-M   'P 1'
#
loop_
_entity.id
_entity.type
_entity.pdbx_description
1 polymer ?
#
loop_
_entity_poly.entity_id
_entity_poly.type
_entity_poly.pdbx_seq_one_letter_code
_entity_poly.pdbx_strand_id
1 'polypeptide(L)'
;MSTSAPEDFAQALAQRLGGQSVRQLAAVSGWGRTTVSDIRAGRHIPSEAQLRDLLMSVGADESEIASWQERRSAIITPPAA
;
A
#
# COMPACT_ATOMS: atom_id res chain seq x y z
N MET A 1 -17.93 -3.64 -15.47
CA MET A 1 -17.41 -2.62 -14.53
C MET A 1 -15.91 -2.85 -14.47
N SER A 2 -15.14 -2.06 -15.22
CA SER A 2 -13.68 -2.17 -15.24
C SER A 2 -13.15 -1.29 -14.12
N THR A 3 -13.04 -1.84 -12.91
CA THR A 3 -12.32 -1.17 -11.84
C THR A 3 -10.87 -1.00 -12.31
N SER A 4 -10.36 0.23 -12.23
CA SER A 4 -9.04 0.53 -12.75
C SER A 4 -7.99 -0.11 -11.84
N ALA A 5 -6.99 -0.79 -12.40
CA ALA A 5 -5.89 -1.45 -11.68
C ALA A 5 -5.36 -0.71 -10.41
N PRO A 6 -5.18 0.63 -10.39
CA PRO A 6 -4.77 1.36 -9.18
C PRO A 6 -5.81 1.38 -8.04
N GLU A 7 -7.11 1.47 -8.33
CA GLU A 7 -8.17 1.50 -7.31
C GLU A 7 -8.31 0.13 -6.63
N ASP A 8 -8.26 -0.96 -7.41
CA ASP A 8 -8.26 -2.32 -6.85
C ASP A 8 -7.06 -2.56 -5.92
N PHE A 9 -5.87 -2.09 -6.31
CA PHE A 9 -4.68 -2.18 -5.47
C PHE A 9 -4.84 -1.41 -4.17
N ALA A 10 -5.29 -0.17 -4.24
CA ALA A 10 -5.51 0.65 -3.06
C ALA A 10 -6.55 0.03 -2.11
N GLN A 11 -7.64 -0.51 -2.66
CA GLN A 11 -8.68 -1.15 -1.87
C GLN A 11 -8.19 -2.44 -1.22
N ALA A 12 -7.46 -3.27 -1.95
CA ALA A 12 -6.84 -4.48 -1.41
C ALA A 12 -5.83 -4.14 -0.30
N LEU A 13 -4.99 -3.13 -0.51
CA LEU A 13 -4.02 -2.67 0.48
C LEU A 13 -4.72 -2.13 1.74
N ALA A 14 -5.78 -1.33 1.56
CA ALA A 14 -6.56 -0.80 2.67
C ALA A 14 -7.23 -1.90 3.50
N GLN A 15 -7.73 -2.97 2.85
CA GLN A 15 -8.27 -4.14 3.55
C GLN A 15 -7.17 -4.86 4.33
N ARG A 16 -5.99 -5.06 3.73
CA ARG A 16 -4.86 -5.71 4.40
C ARG A 16 -4.35 -4.92 5.61
N LEU A 17 -4.38 -3.59 5.53
CA LEU A 17 -4.03 -2.68 6.62
C LEU A 17 -5.18 -2.46 7.62
N GLY A 18 -6.40 -2.90 7.28
CA GLY A 18 -7.65 -2.54 7.97
C GLY A 18 -7.75 -2.98 9.43
N GLY A 19 -6.88 -3.88 9.89
CA GLY A 19 -6.76 -4.25 11.29
C GLY A 19 -6.13 -3.17 12.19
N GLN A 20 -5.52 -2.13 11.61
CA GLN A 20 -4.83 -1.07 12.35
C GLN A 20 -5.36 0.34 12.02
N SER A 21 -5.37 1.19 13.05
CA SER A 21 -5.72 2.61 12.89
C SER A 21 -4.64 3.39 12.14
N VAL A 22 -5.00 4.44 11.41
CA VAL A 22 -4.03 5.37 10.77
C VAL A 22 -2.97 5.85 11.77
N ARG A 23 -3.39 6.11 13.02
CA ARG A 23 -2.47 6.49 14.11
C ARG A 23 -1.45 5.40 14.45
N GLN A 24 -1.86 4.13 14.48
CA GLN A 24 -0.98 3.01 14.79
C GLN A 24 -0.01 2.74 13.64
N LEU A 25 -0.53 2.69 12.41
CA LEU A 25 0.26 2.54 11.20
C LEU A 25 1.33 3.63 11.10
N ALA A 26 0.96 4.90 11.32
CA ALA A 26 1.90 6.01 11.32
C ALA A 26 2.98 5.88 12.43
N ALA A 27 2.59 5.43 13.62
CA ALA A 27 3.52 5.26 14.74
C ALA A 27 4.53 4.13 14.50
N VAL A 28 4.10 3.02 13.89
CA VAL A 28 4.94 1.84 13.66
C VAL A 28 5.79 1.99 12.40
N SER A 29 5.21 2.50 11.31
CA SER A 29 5.90 2.68 10.03
C SER A 29 6.77 3.94 9.96
N GLY A 30 6.61 4.88 10.90
CA GLY A 30 7.34 6.15 10.92
C GLY A 30 6.82 7.20 9.94
N TRP A 31 5.79 6.90 9.13
CA TRP A 31 5.23 7.82 8.15
C TRP A 31 4.18 8.76 8.76
N GLY A 32 4.04 9.96 8.17
CA GLY A 32 3.05 10.94 8.60
C GLY A 32 1.61 10.43 8.48
N ARG A 33 0.73 10.82 9.42
CA ARG A 33 -0.68 10.37 9.44
C ARG A 33 -1.43 10.73 8.16
N THR A 34 -1.15 11.89 7.58
CA THR A 34 -1.75 12.33 6.32
C THR A 34 -1.38 11.38 5.18
N THR A 35 -0.08 11.06 5.04
CA THR A 35 0.42 10.10 4.05
C THR A 35 -0.25 8.73 4.20
N VAL A 36 -0.30 8.20 5.42
CA VAL A 36 -0.96 6.91 5.70
C VAL A 36 -2.46 6.97 5.36
N SER A 37 -3.11 8.09 5.68
CA SER A 37 -4.52 8.30 5.36
C SER A 37 -4.78 8.37 3.85
N ASP A 38 -3.91 9.01 3.08
CA ASP A 38 -4.05 9.11 1.63
C ASP A 38 -3.79 7.78 0.93
N ILE A 39 -2.83 7.00 1.42
CA ILE A 39 -2.59 5.62 0.96
C ILE A 39 -3.81 4.75 1.22
N ARG A 40 -4.35 4.77 2.44
CA ARG A 40 -5.56 4.00 2.79
C ARG A 40 -6.79 4.40 1.98
N ALA A 41 -6.88 5.67 1.61
CA ALA A 41 -7.98 6.18 0.81
C ALA A 41 -7.79 5.93 -0.70
N GLY A 42 -6.64 5.36 -1.12
CA GLY A 42 -6.31 5.16 -2.54
C GLY A 42 -6.03 6.43 -3.33
N ARG A 43 -5.87 7.57 -2.65
CA ARG A 43 -5.50 8.85 -3.27
C ARG A 43 -4.02 8.93 -3.61
N HIS A 44 -3.21 8.09 -2.96
CA HIS A 44 -1.75 8.04 -3.12
C HIS A 44 -1.29 6.60 -3.27
N ILE A 45 -0.52 6.32 -4.32
CA ILE A 45 0.17 5.04 -4.46
C ILE A 45 1.46 5.14 -3.64
N PRO A 46 1.64 4.29 -2.61
CA PRO A 46 2.82 4.34 -1.76
C PRO A 46 4.10 4.10 -2.58
N SER A 47 5.22 4.68 -2.15
CA SER A 47 6.53 4.29 -2.64
C SER A 47 6.87 2.85 -2.21
N GLU A 48 7.91 2.26 -2.78
CA GLU A 48 8.36 0.91 -2.40
C GLU A 48 8.72 0.82 -0.91
N ALA A 49 9.42 1.82 -0.38
CA ALA A 49 9.74 1.92 1.04
C ALA A 49 8.48 2.08 1.91
N GLN A 50 7.57 2.98 1.53
CA GLN A 50 6.32 3.19 2.25
C GLN A 50 5.47 1.91 2.32
N LEU A 51 5.39 1.19 1.20
CA LEU A 51 4.65 -0.06 1.10
C LEU A 51 5.27 -1.13 2.01
N ARG A 52 6.59 -1.30 1.95
CA ARG A 52 7.33 -2.23 2.82
C ARG A 52 7.07 -1.92 4.29
N ASP A 53 7.29 -0.69 4.73
CA ASP A 53 7.17 -0.32 6.15
C ASP A 53 5.74 -0.48 6.66
N LEU A 54 4.74 -0.13 5.85
CA LEU A 54 3.33 -0.32 6.18
C LEU A 54 2.97 -1.81 6.30
N LEU A 55 3.46 -2.65 5.40
CA LEU A 55 3.21 -4.09 5.44
C LEU A 55 3.93 -4.76 6.62
N MET A 56 5.18 -4.39 6.90
CA MET A 56 5.90 -4.86 8.08
C MET A 56 5.18 -4.45 9.38
N SER A 57 4.55 -3.27 9.41
CA SER A 57 3.79 -2.81 10.59
C SER A 57 2.56 -3.67 10.93
N VAL A 58 2.04 -4.41 9.95
CA VAL A 58 0.92 -5.36 10.12
C VAL A 58 1.38 -6.82 10.07
N GLY A 59 2.69 -7.06 10.24
CA GLY A 59 3.27 -8.39 10.33
C GLY A 59 3.35 -9.16 9.00
N ALA A 60 3.38 -8.46 7.86
CA ALA A 60 3.66 -9.12 6.58
C ALA A 60 5.12 -9.61 6.54
N ASP A 61 5.32 -10.79 5.98
CA ASP A 61 6.64 -11.35 5.69
C ASP A 61 7.22 -10.83 4.36
N GLU A 62 8.50 -11.14 4.10
CA GLU A 62 9.20 -10.66 2.90
C GLU A 62 8.58 -11.14 1.59
N SER A 63 7.98 -12.33 1.57
CA SER A 63 7.36 -12.89 0.35
C SER A 63 6.04 -12.18 0.03
N GLU A 64 5.25 -11.88 1.06
CA GLU A 64 4.08 -11.03 0.92
C GLU A 64 4.48 -9.63 0.43
N ILE A 65 5.49 -9.00 1.04
CA ILE A 65 5.97 -7.67 0.65
C ILE A 65 6.41 -7.63 -0.81
N ALA A 66 7.19 -8.62 -1.26
CA ALA A 66 7.63 -8.73 -2.65
C ALA A 66 6.43 -8.81 -3.61
N SER A 67 5.42 -9.62 -3.28
CA SER A 67 4.19 -9.75 -4.08
C SER A 67 3.45 -8.40 -4.20
N TRP A 68 3.38 -7.61 -3.13
CA TRP A 68 2.78 -6.28 -3.16
C TRP A 68 3.61 -5.28 -3.99
N GLN A 69 4.93 -5.37 -3.93
CA GLN A 69 5.83 -4.52 -4.71
C GLN A 69 5.75 -4.82 -6.22
N GLU A 70 5.62 -6.07 -6.61
CA GLU A 70 5.37 -6.47 -8.00
C GLU A 70 4.04 -5.89 -8.51
N ARG A 71 2.96 -6.06 -7.72
CA ARG A 71 1.64 -5.49 -8.05
C ARG A 71 1.69 -3.97 -8.19
N ARG A 72 2.38 -3.28 -7.28
CA ARG A 72 2.63 -1.84 -7.35
C ARG A 72 3.37 -1.48 -8.64
N SER A 73 4.41 -2.22 -8.99
CA SER A 73 5.25 -1.94 -10.16
C SER A 73 4.47 -2.07 -11.48
N ALA A 74 3.56 -3.04 -11.57
CA ALA A 74 2.66 -3.21 -12.70
C ALA A 74 1.66 -2.05 -12.89
N ILE A 75 1.38 -1.28 -11.84
CA ILE A 75 0.48 -0.12 -11.89
C ILE A 75 1.22 1.17 -12.29
N ILE A 76 2.49 1.30 -11.86
CA ILE A 76 3.30 2.51 -12.08
C ILE A 76 4.01 2.46 -13.44
N THR A 77 4.41 1.26 -13.88
CA THR A 77 5.04 1.07 -15.18
C THR A 77 3.95 0.65 -16.17
N PRO A 78 3.48 1.53 -17.07
CA PRO A 78 2.66 1.06 -18.17
C PRO A 78 3.49 0.06 -19.00
N PRO A 79 2.88 -1.02 -19.55
CA PRO A 79 3.61 -1.95 -20.40
C PRO A 79 4.30 -1.14 -21.49
N ALA A 80 5.63 -1.27 -21.59
CA ALA A 80 6.38 -0.69 -22.68
C ALA A 80 5.77 -1.21 -23.99
N ALA A 81 5.20 -0.29 -24.76
CA ALA A 81 4.64 -0.56 -26.08
C ALA A 81 5.71 -1.02 -27.06
#